data_AF-A0A1V4IDQ0-F1
#
_entry.id   AF-A0A1V4IDQ0-F1
#
_cell.length_a   1.000
_cell.length_b   1.000
_cell.length_c   1.000
_cell.angle_alpha   90.00
_cell.angle_beta   90.00
_cell.angle_gamma   90.00
#
_symmetry.space_group_name_H-M   'P 1'
#
loop_
_entity.id
_entity.type
_entity.pdbx_description
1 polymer ?
#
loop_
_entity_poly.entity_id
_entity_poly.type
_entity_poly.pdbx_seq_one_letter_code
_entity_poly.pdbx_strand_id
1 'polypeptide(L)'
;MKNKLKVLTALLISGVTAISMFGCNSNSSSSSSKTEETNKVTTVRLNEVTRSVFYAPMYVAMKQGFFKENGIEIDLQTGHAP
;
A
#
# COMPACT_ATOMS: atom_id res chain seq x y z
N MET A 1 -28.97 -32.40 -31.92
CA MET A 1 -28.40 -32.55 -30.56
C MET A 1 -26.97 -32.00 -30.42
N LYS A 2 -26.09 -32.21 -31.40
CA LYS A 2 -24.67 -31.77 -31.42
C LYS A 2 -24.49 -30.25 -31.23
N ASN A 3 -25.40 -29.46 -31.77
CA ASN A 3 -25.33 -27.99 -31.79
C ASN A 3 -25.79 -27.39 -30.45
N LYS A 4 -26.74 -28.06 -29.77
CA LYS A 4 -27.21 -27.69 -28.42
C LYS A 4 -26.13 -28.02 -27.37
N LEU A 5 -25.39 -29.11 -27.59
CA LEU A 5 -24.24 -29.52 -26.77
C LEU A 5 -23.06 -28.56 -26.92
N LYS A 6 -22.76 -28.08 -28.14
CA LYS A 6 -21.74 -27.04 -28.38
C LYS A 6 -22.09 -25.69 -27.75
N VAL A 7 -23.37 -25.32 -27.74
CA VAL A 7 -23.86 -24.09 -27.08
C VAL A 7 -23.77 -24.20 -25.55
N LEU A 8 -24.05 -25.38 -24.98
CA LEU A 8 -23.91 -25.63 -23.55
C LEU A 8 -22.43 -25.58 -23.09
N THR A 9 -21.51 -26.12 -23.88
CA THR A 9 -20.06 -26.07 -23.58
C THR A 9 -19.50 -24.66 -23.69
N ALA A 10 -20.02 -23.82 -24.60
CA ALA A 10 -19.59 -22.42 -24.73
C ALA A 10 -20.07 -21.54 -23.55
N LEU A 11 -21.26 -21.83 -23.00
CA LEU A 11 -21.81 -21.11 -21.84
C LEU A 11 -21.03 -21.38 -20.56
N LEU A 12 -20.52 -22.60 -20.37
CA LEU A 12 -19.71 -22.95 -19.19
C LEU A 12 -18.30 -22.35 -19.22
N ILE A 13 -17.70 -22.15 -20.40
CA ILE A 13 -16.37 -21.54 -20.54
C ILE A 13 -16.41 -20.03 -20.27
N SER A 14 -17.53 -19.37 -20.57
CA SER A 14 -17.79 -17.95 -20.26
C SER A 14 -17.96 -17.69 -18.75
N GLY A 15 -18.51 -18.66 -17.99
CA GLY A 15 -18.67 -18.53 -16.54
C GLY A 15 -17.36 -18.62 -15.73
N VAL A 16 -16.35 -19.31 -16.26
CA VAL A 16 -15.06 -19.55 -15.57
C VAL A 16 -14.11 -18.35 -15.69
N THR A 17 -14.31 -17.46 -16.67
CA THR A 17 -13.45 -16.30 -16.92
C THR A 17 -13.68 -15.13 -15.97
N ALA A 18 -14.73 -15.15 -15.15
CA ALA A 18 -15.03 -14.10 -14.16
C ALA A 18 -14.36 -14.33 -12.79
N ILE A 19 -13.75 -15.50 -12.56
CA ILE A 19 -13.15 -15.85 -11.24
C ILE A 19 -11.64 -15.56 -11.20
N SER A 20 -11.01 -15.27 -12.33
CA SER A 20 -9.56 -15.06 -12.43
C SER A 20 -9.05 -13.66 -12.00
N MET A 21 -9.86 -12.84 -11.31
CA MET A 21 -9.40 -11.57 -10.72
C MET A 21 -9.41 -11.53 -9.18
N PHE A 22 -9.43 -12.69 -8.51
CA PHE A 22 -9.00 -12.76 -7.10
C PHE A 22 -7.53 -13.19 -7.05
N GLY A 23 -6.63 -12.21 -7.21
CA GLY A 23 -5.22 -12.35 -6.90
C GLY A 23 -5.04 -12.43 -5.38
N CYS A 24 -4.84 -13.64 -4.86
CA CYS A 24 -4.38 -13.86 -3.49
C CYS A 24 -2.84 -13.76 -3.49
N ASN A 25 -2.31 -12.68 -2.92
CA ASN A 25 -0.90 -12.54 -2.58
C ASN A 25 -0.67 -13.10 -1.17
N SER A 26 0.44 -13.82 -1.00
CA SER A 26 0.81 -14.72 0.10
C SER A 26 0.54 -14.25 1.55
N ASN A 27 0.00 -15.18 2.35
CA ASN A 27 0.02 -15.30 3.82
C ASN A 27 0.74 -14.19 4.63
N SER A 28 -0.04 -13.39 5.36
CA SER A 28 0.05 -13.29 6.83
C SER A 28 -1.13 -12.48 7.38
N SER A 29 -1.95 -13.16 8.19
CA SER A 29 -2.74 -12.65 9.33
C SER A 29 -3.57 -11.37 9.17
N SER A 30 -4.87 -11.58 9.41
CA SER A 30 -5.79 -10.69 10.14
C SER A 30 -6.40 -9.49 9.41
N SER A 31 -7.71 -9.67 9.19
CA SER A 31 -8.78 -8.78 9.67
C SER A 31 -9.05 -7.47 8.93
N SER A 32 -10.32 -7.35 8.60
CA SER A 32 -11.09 -6.12 8.48
C SER A 32 -10.96 -5.36 7.17
N SER A 33 -11.91 -5.69 6.29
CA SER A 33 -12.78 -4.68 5.71
C SER A 33 -13.04 -3.53 6.70
N LYS A 34 -12.56 -2.34 6.38
CA LYS A 34 -13.24 -1.08 6.69
C LYS A 34 -12.71 0.00 5.75
N THR A 35 -13.50 0.24 4.71
CA THR A 35 -13.63 1.54 4.07
C THR A 35 -13.95 2.55 5.16
N GLU A 36 -12.93 3.25 5.62
CA GLU A 36 -13.03 4.49 6.38
C GLU A 36 -12.03 5.43 5.68
N GLU A 37 -12.54 6.27 4.78
CA GLU A 37 -11.83 7.40 4.17
C GLU A 37 -11.59 8.47 5.25
N THR A 38 -10.91 8.10 6.32
CA THR A 38 -10.34 9.02 7.29
C THR A 38 -8.88 9.16 6.90
N ASN A 39 -8.51 10.31 6.32
CA ASN A 39 -7.14 10.75 6.03
C ASN A 39 -6.12 10.07 6.95
N LYS A 40 -5.57 8.93 6.52
CA LYS A 40 -4.78 8.08 7.40
C LYS A 40 -3.36 8.62 7.39
N VAL A 41 -3.07 9.48 8.36
CA VAL A 41 -1.71 9.97 8.60
C VAL A 41 -0.79 8.77 8.85
N THR A 42 0.29 8.70 8.10
CA THR A 42 1.31 7.66 8.21
C THR A 42 2.50 8.22 8.97
N THR A 43 2.75 7.72 10.18
CA THR A 43 3.91 8.11 10.98
C THR A 43 5.13 7.28 10.54
N VAL A 44 6.19 7.96 10.10
CA VAL A 44 7.48 7.39 9.74
C VAL A 44 8.50 7.74 10.82
N ARG A 45 9.02 6.72 11.51
CA ARG A 45 10.10 6.88 12.49
C ARG A 45 11.45 6.82 11.78
N LEU A 46 12.24 7.88 11.89
CA LEU A 46 13.54 8.01 11.26
C LEU A 46 14.61 8.19 12.32
N ASN A 47 15.66 7.38 12.27
CA ASN A 47 16.80 7.48 13.17
C ASN A 47 18.00 8.11 12.43
N GLU A 48 18.42 9.30 12.85
CA GLU A 48 19.55 10.04 12.31
C GLU A 48 20.85 9.57 12.97
N VAL A 49 21.67 8.81 12.23
CA VAL A 49 22.99 8.34 12.71
C VAL A 49 24.08 9.39 12.48
N THR A 50 23.93 10.25 11.49
CA THR A 50 24.96 11.25 11.14
C THR A 50 24.33 12.50 10.53
N ARG A 51 24.80 13.67 10.94
CA ARG A 51 24.35 14.97 10.41
C ARG A 51 25.26 15.41 9.28
N SER A 52 24.77 15.24 8.05
CA SER A 52 25.47 15.66 6.83
C SER A 52 24.63 16.67 6.04
N VAL A 53 25.31 17.60 5.36
CA VAL A 53 24.68 18.56 4.43
C VAL A 53 23.89 17.84 3.34
N PHE A 54 24.24 16.60 3.02
CA PHE A 54 23.48 15.76 2.10
C PHE A 54 21.99 15.63 2.46
N TYR A 55 21.63 15.64 3.75
CA TYR A 55 20.23 15.57 4.21
C TYR A 55 19.53 16.92 4.27
N ALA A 56 20.19 18.03 3.89
CA ALA A 56 19.58 19.36 3.86
C ALA A 56 18.24 19.42 3.09
N PRO A 57 18.08 18.78 1.91
CA PRO A 57 16.80 18.77 1.21
C PRO A 57 15.67 18.14 2.04
N MET A 58 15.97 17.08 2.80
CA MET A 58 15.00 16.41 3.67
C MET A 58 14.55 17.34 4.82
N TYR A 59 15.48 18.00 5.52
CA TYR A 59 15.08 18.93 6.59
C TYR A 59 14.31 20.14 6.06
N VAL A 60 14.65 20.63 4.87
CA VAL A 60 13.89 21.71 4.21
C VAL A 60 12.47 21.24 3.92
N ALA A 61 12.28 20.03 3.37
CA ALA A 61 10.96 19.47 3.11
C ALA A 61 10.15 19.26 4.42
N MET A 62 10.80 18.82 5.50
CA MET A 62 10.16 18.75 6.83
C MET A 62 9.72 20.13 7.32
N LYS A 63 10.58 21.15 7.18
CA LYS A 63 10.29 22.53 7.60
C LYS A 63 9.19 23.18 6.77
N GLN A 64 9.16 22.91 5.47
CA GLN A 64 8.16 23.43 4.53
C GLN A 64 6.82 22.70 4.64
N GLY A 65 6.74 21.57 5.35
CA GLY A 65 5.49 20.85 5.61
C GLY A 65 5.08 19.86 4.52
N PHE A 66 5.92 19.62 3.51
CA PHE A 66 5.59 18.74 2.39
C PHE A 66 5.19 17.33 2.82
N PHE A 67 5.81 16.78 3.87
CA PHE A 67 5.40 15.49 4.40
C PHE A 67 3.99 15.54 5.00
N LYS A 68 3.66 16.58 5.77
CA LYS A 68 2.34 16.74 6.39
C LYS A 68 1.24 16.91 5.35
N GLU A 69 1.49 17.68 4.30
CA GLU A 69 0.58 17.86 3.16
C GLU A 69 0.26 16.54 2.45
N ASN A 70 1.20 15.60 2.45
CA ASN A 70 1.04 14.26 1.89
C ASN A 70 0.57 13.22 2.93
N GLY A 71 0.12 13.65 4.10
CA GLY A 71 -0.36 12.75 5.15
C GLY A 71 0.76 11.92 5.80
N ILE A 72 2.00 12.41 5.79
CA ILE A 72 3.15 11.77 6.40
C ILE A 72 3.64 12.59 7.60
N GLU A 73 3.73 11.96 8.76
CA GLU A 73 4.33 12.54 9.95
C GLU A 73 5.72 11.93 10.17
N ILE A 74 6.76 12.76 10.24
CA ILE A 74 8.13 12.31 10.48
C ILE A 74 8.46 12.44 11.96
N ASP A 75 8.71 11.33 12.63
CA ASP A 75 9.29 11.25 13.97
C ASP A 75 10.80 11.02 13.83
N LEU A 76 11.57 12.10 13.90
CA LEU A 76 13.02 12.09 13.76
C LEU A 76 13.69 12.00 15.13
N GLN A 77 14.46 10.94 15.35
CA GLN A 77 15.26 10.73 16.55
C GLN A 77 16.75 10.72 16.18
N THR A 78 17.62 11.23 17.05
CA THR A 78 19.07 11.10 16.86
C THR A 78 19.55 9.76 17.44
N GLY A 79 20.25 9.01 16.61
CA GLY A 79 20.77 7.69 16.95
C GLY A 79 21.97 7.84 17.85
N HIS A 80 21.77 7.60 19.14
CA HIS A 80 22.85 7.49 20.10
C HIS A 80 23.14 6.00 20.32
N ALA A 81 24.40 5.60 20.16
CA ALA A 81 24.87 4.37 20.80
C ALA A 81 24.99 4.65 22.31
N PRO A 82 24.69 3.67 23.19
CA PRO A 82 24.90 3.81 24.62
C PRO A 82 26.37 4.10 24.97
#